data_AF-A0A220MKH6-F1
#
_entry.id   AF-A0A220MKH6-F1
#
_cell.length_a   1.000
_cell.length_b   1.000
_cell.length_c   1.000
_cell.angle_alpha   90.00
_cell.angle_beta   90.00
_cell.angle_gamma   90.00
#
_symmetry.space_group_name_H-M   'P 1'
#
loop_
_entity.id
_entity.type
_entity.pdbx_description
1 polymer ?
#
loop_
_entity_poly.entity_id
_entity_poly.type
_entity_poly.pdbx_seq_one_letter_code
_entity_poly.pdbx_strand_id
1 'polypeptide(L)'
;MKMWKQGMMTAALVMGLAMPGVTLAQDVSATVAQVIKPTHSHDEHGEKLVKVRHSSNRGVHQKMYMLLLAEKYAPDSVGKWQAVFKERDRLMSEFEALSDDPKWQAKREERKQLINKLNEQVKKGEITNEQMEKQFKEWKDKNMGPKEDRDVRKARIEQMKKAHEAFDSAIESGDTAKIKESLQQMLEQMQANNSRMAERLAMKKK
;
A
#
# COMPACT_ATOMS: atom_id res chain seq x y z
N MET A 1 -22.01 -47.51 2.53
CA MET A 1 -21.35 -47.81 3.82
C MET A 1 -20.04 -48.56 3.56
N LYS A 2 -18.89 -47.87 3.65
CA LYS A 2 -17.57 -48.49 3.86
C LYS A 2 -16.73 -47.47 4.62
N MET A 3 -16.50 -47.74 5.90
CA MET A 3 -15.64 -46.98 6.79
C MET A 3 -14.20 -47.48 6.62
N TRP A 4 -13.22 -46.58 6.49
CA TRP A 4 -11.82 -46.79 6.87
C TRP A 4 -11.37 -45.50 7.57
N LYS A 5 -11.39 -45.51 8.91
CA LYS A 5 -10.30 -45.88 9.83
C LYS A 5 -9.15 -44.86 9.87
N GLN A 6 -9.22 -44.11 10.98
CA GLN A 6 -8.23 -43.33 11.70
C GLN A 6 -6.76 -43.69 11.47
N GLY A 7 -5.94 -42.64 11.36
CA GLY A 7 -4.52 -42.65 11.71
C GLY A 7 -4.19 -41.34 12.41
N MET A 8 -4.23 -41.33 13.74
CA MET A 8 -3.65 -40.27 14.58
C MET A 8 -2.13 -40.42 14.55
N MET A 9 -1.41 -39.38 14.15
CA MET A 9 0.02 -39.25 14.39
C MET A 9 0.21 -38.20 15.48
N THR A 10 0.32 -38.66 16.71
CA THR A 10 0.89 -37.96 17.85
C THR A 10 2.40 -37.83 17.64
N ALA A 11 2.91 -36.61 17.51
CA ALA A 11 4.33 -36.32 17.65
C ALA A 11 4.52 -35.46 18.90
N ALA A 12 4.96 -36.09 19.99
CA ALA A 12 5.37 -35.44 21.22
C ALA A 12 6.89 -35.22 21.21
N LEU A 13 7.29 -33.96 21.43
CA LEU A 13 8.25 -33.47 22.44
C LEU A 13 9.70 -34.03 22.45
N VAL A 14 10.71 -33.11 22.49
CA VAL A 14 11.73 -32.98 23.56
C VAL A 14 13.03 -32.26 23.13
N MET A 15 13.31 -31.18 23.87
CA MET A 15 14.58 -30.58 24.36
C MET A 15 15.78 -30.25 23.45
N GLY A 16 16.37 -29.09 23.74
CA GLY A 16 17.76 -28.78 23.39
C GLY A 16 18.18 -27.33 23.65
N LEU A 17 18.27 -26.92 24.93
CA LEU A 17 18.94 -25.70 25.39
C LEU A 17 20.46 -25.83 25.19
N ALA A 18 21.09 -24.92 24.46
CA ALA A 18 22.51 -24.58 24.62
C ALA A 18 22.80 -23.21 23.97
N MET A 19 22.89 -22.16 24.80
CA MET A 19 23.58 -20.93 24.43
C MET A 19 25.05 -21.04 24.87
N PRO A 20 26.01 -20.71 24.00
CA PRO A 20 27.32 -20.23 24.43
C PRO A 20 27.35 -18.71 24.31
N GLY A 21 27.39 -18.03 25.46
CA GLY A 21 27.81 -16.64 25.54
C GLY A 21 29.31 -16.53 25.31
N VAL A 22 29.71 -15.51 24.54
CA VAL A 22 31.05 -14.94 24.62
C VAL A 22 30.90 -13.43 24.62
N THR A 23 31.24 -12.84 25.76
CA THR A 23 31.51 -11.42 25.95
C THR A 23 32.86 -11.07 25.32
N LEU A 24 32.91 -10.05 24.47
CA LEU A 24 34.08 -9.19 24.35
C LEU A 24 33.64 -7.73 24.23
N ALA A 25 34.04 -6.95 25.22
CA ALA A 25 33.99 -5.50 25.21
C ALA A 25 35.09 -4.97 24.30
N GLN A 26 34.77 -3.99 23.45
CA GLN A 26 35.75 -3.04 22.98
C GLN A 26 35.12 -1.66 22.91
N ASP A 27 35.60 -0.85 23.84
CA ASP A 27 35.45 0.59 23.94
C ASP A 27 36.10 1.22 22.71
N VAL A 28 35.33 1.94 21.89
CA VAL A 28 35.88 2.94 20.99
C VAL A 28 35.00 4.17 21.09
N SER A 29 35.46 5.09 21.92
CA SER A 29 35.06 6.49 21.92
C SER A 29 35.25 7.05 20.50
N ALA A 30 34.14 7.30 19.81
CA ALA A 30 34.12 8.01 18.54
C ALA A 30 33.35 9.32 18.72
N THR A 31 34.14 10.38 18.74
CA THR A 31 33.83 11.79 18.77
C THR A 31 32.56 12.16 17.99
N VAL A 32 31.57 12.74 18.69
CA VAL A 32 30.39 13.35 18.06
C VAL A 32 30.85 14.62 17.32
N ALA A 33 31.11 14.49 16.02
CA ALA A 33 31.21 15.63 15.13
C ALA A 33 29.80 16.24 14.96
N GLN A 34 29.68 17.52 15.31
CA GLN A 34 28.48 18.32 15.10
C GLN A 34 28.11 18.34 13.62
N VAL A 35 26.96 17.75 13.28
CA VAL A 35 26.35 17.91 11.96
C VAL A 35 25.69 19.28 11.91
N ILE A 36 26.37 20.20 11.22
CA ILE A 36 25.81 21.45 10.73
C ILE A 36 24.62 21.10 9.82
N LYS A 37 23.43 21.60 10.15
CA LYS A 37 22.24 21.50 9.29
C LYS A 37 22.52 22.32 8.01
N PRO A 38 22.49 21.73 6.81
CA PRO A 38 22.36 22.52 5.61
C PRO A 38 20.90 22.99 5.50
N THR A 39 20.80 24.28 5.22
CA THR A 39 19.60 25.01 4.85
C THR A 39 18.82 24.29 3.75
N HIS A 40 17.49 24.37 3.84
CA HIS A 40 16.57 23.84 2.85
C HIS A 40 16.78 24.59 1.51
N SER A 41 17.57 24.04 0.59
CA SER A 41 17.57 24.44 -0.82
C SER A 41 16.57 23.55 -1.57
N HIS A 42 15.54 24.19 -2.12
CA HIS A 42 14.64 23.58 -3.09
C HIS A 42 15.19 23.84 -4.49
N ASP A 43 16.32 23.22 -4.82
CA ASP A 43 16.83 23.23 -6.18
C ASP A 43 17.15 21.81 -6.65
N GLU A 44 16.79 21.56 -7.91
CA GLU A 44 17.03 20.33 -8.66
C GLU A 44 16.16 19.11 -8.29
N HIS A 45 14.89 19.16 -8.69
CA HIS A 45 14.23 17.96 -9.20
C HIS A 45 14.79 17.65 -10.60
N GLY A 46 16.08 17.28 -10.67
CA GLY A 46 16.57 16.43 -11.77
C GLY A 46 15.69 15.20 -11.84
N GLU A 47 15.52 14.65 -13.05
CA GLU A 47 14.74 13.45 -13.37
C GLU A 47 15.08 12.27 -12.45
N LYS A 48 14.59 12.32 -11.22
CA LYS A 48 14.28 11.13 -10.46
C LYS A 48 13.08 10.59 -11.19
N LEU A 49 13.36 9.77 -12.20
CA LEU A 49 12.61 8.55 -12.46
C LEU A 49 12.24 8.02 -11.08
N VAL A 50 11.09 8.47 -10.57
CA VAL A 50 10.33 7.74 -9.58
C VAL A 50 10.05 6.49 -10.36
N LYS A 51 10.95 5.51 -10.24
CA LYS A 51 10.64 4.12 -10.49
C LYS A 51 9.42 3.95 -9.61
N VAL A 52 8.25 4.10 -10.21
CA VAL A 52 7.02 3.51 -9.75
C VAL A 52 7.41 2.04 -9.76
N ARG A 53 8.05 1.62 -8.66
CA ARG A 53 8.37 0.24 -8.39
C ARG A 53 6.98 -0.35 -8.32
N HIS A 54 6.51 -0.79 -9.48
CA HIS A 54 5.43 -1.72 -9.59
C HIS A 54 5.88 -2.83 -8.67
N SER A 55 5.29 -2.86 -7.49
CA SER A 55 5.44 -3.96 -6.56
C SER A 55 4.64 -5.13 -7.12
N SER A 56 4.86 -5.49 -8.39
CA SER A 56 4.12 -6.50 -9.13
C SER A 56 4.16 -7.82 -8.36
N ASN A 57 5.30 -8.08 -7.71
CA ASN A 57 5.49 -9.30 -6.91
C ASN A 57 4.93 -9.19 -5.49
N ARG A 58 4.80 -7.99 -4.90
CA ARG A 58 4.20 -7.87 -3.55
C ARG A 58 2.74 -8.32 -3.55
N GLY A 59 2.01 -8.04 -4.63
CA GLY A 59 0.60 -8.45 -4.78
C GLY A 59 0.44 -9.98 -4.82
N VAL A 60 1.30 -10.67 -5.59
CA VAL A 60 1.23 -12.14 -5.73
C VAL A 60 1.55 -12.84 -4.40
N HIS A 61 2.62 -12.41 -3.71
CA HIS A 61 2.99 -13.00 -2.41
C HIS A 61 1.93 -12.73 -1.35
N GLN A 62 1.38 -11.52 -1.29
CA GLN A 62 0.31 -11.19 -0.37
C GLN A 62 -0.95 -12.03 -0.64
N LYS A 63 -1.36 -12.17 -1.90
CA LYS A 63 -2.50 -13.01 -2.30
C LYS A 63 -2.33 -14.46 -1.86
N MET A 64 -1.16 -15.05 -2.15
CA MET A 64 -0.84 -16.41 -1.74
C MET A 64 -0.86 -16.56 -0.22
N TYR A 65 -0.21 -15.64 0.52
CA TYR A 65 -0.15 -15.67 1.96
C TYR A 65 -1.53 -15.60 2.61
N MET A 66 -2.38 -14.67 2.17
CA MET A 66 -3.74 -14.55 2.71
C MET A 66 -4.60 -15.77 2.39
N LEU A 67 -4.45 -16.38 1.20
CA LEU A 67 -5.17 -17.61 0.85
C LEU A 67 -4.73 -18.80 1.72
N LEU A 68 -3.43 -19.00 1.92
CA LEU A 68 -2.91 -20.06 2.79
C LEU A 68 -3.40 -19.90 4.23
N LEU A 69 -3.44 -18.67 4.73
CA LEU A 69 -3.99 -18.39 6.06
C LEU A 69 -5.50 -18.62 6.12
N ALA A 70 -6.24 -18.22 5.09
CA ALA A 70 -7.68 -18.48 5.02
C ALA A 70 -7.96 -20.00 4.97
N GLU A 71 -7.22 -20.77 4.19
CA GLU A 71 -7.36 -22.23 4.15
C GLU A 71 -7.11 -22.86 5.52
N LYS A 72 -6.09 -22.38 6.24
CA LYS A 72 -5.71 -22.91 7.55
C LYS A 72 -6.65 -22.50 8.69
N TYR A 73 -7.10 -21.24 8.73
CA TYR A 73 -7.77 -20.66 9.89
C TYR A 73 -9.22 -20.25 9.64
N ALA A 74 -9.63 -20.06 8.37
CA ALA A 74 -10.98 -19.62 7.99
C ALA A 74 -11.44 -20.28 6.66
N PRO A 75 -11.49 -21.62 6.58
CA PRO A 75 -11.71 -22.35 5.33
C PRO A 75 -13.05 -22.02 4.65
N ASP A 76 -14.05 -21.62 5.44
CA ASP A 76 -15.36 -21.13 5.01
C ASP A 76 -15.29 -19.79 4.23
N SER A 77 -14.19 -19.05 4.36
CA SER A 77 -13.99 -17.75 3.72
C SER A 77 -13.10 -17.79 2.47
N VAL A 78 -12.45 -18.93 2.14
CA VAL A 78 -11.48 -19.04 1.03
C VAL A 78 -12.09 -18.62 -0.30
N GLY A 79 -13.32 -19.05 -0.59
CA GLY A 79 -14.03 -18.64 -1.82
C GLY A 79 -14.26 -17.13 -1.89
N LYS A 80 -14.52 -16.47 -0.74
CA LYS A 80 -14.66 -15.01 -0.68
C LYS A 80 -13.32 -14.32 -0.95
N TRP A 81 -12.23 -14.80 -0.37
CA TRP A 81 -10.88 -14.30 -0.64
C TRP A 81 -10.52 -14.38 -2.13
N GLN A 82 -10.73 -15.53 -2.75
CA GLN A 82 -10.48 -15.72 -4.19
C GLN A 82 -11.31 -14.76 -5.04
N ALA A 83 -12.60 -14.58 -4.73
CA ALA A 83 -13.47 -13.66 -5.44
C ALA A 83 -12.99 -12.20 -5.32
N VAL A 84 -12.60 -11.77 -4.12
CA VAL A 84 -12.11 -10.40 -3.89
C VAL A 84 -10.78 -10.16 -4.60
N PHE A 85 -9.88 -11.13 -4.62
CA PHE A 85 -8.64 -11.00 -5.39
C PHE A 85 -8.90 -10.97 -6.90
N LYS A 86 -9.79 -11.81 -7.42
CA LYS A 86 -10.17 -11.78 -8.83
C LYS A 86 -10.75 -10.42 -9.24
N GLU A 87 -11.61 -9.86 -8.40
CA GLU A 87 -12.15 -8.52 -8.62
C GLU A 87 -11.07 -7.44 -8.55
N ARG A 88 -10.13 -7.56 -7.61
CA ARG A 88 -8.98 -6.65 -7.51
C ARG A 88 -8.15 -6.67 -8.79
N ASP A 89 -7.84 -7.86 -9.31
CA ASP A 89 -7.05 -8.06 -10.54
C ASP A 89 -7.77 -7.46 -11.75
N ARG A 90 -9.09 -7.68 -11.86
CA ARG A 90 -9.95 -7.06 -12.90
C ARG A 90 -9.88 -5.53 -12.83
N LEU A 91 -10.10 -4.95 -11.65
CA LEU A 91 -10.08 -3.50 -11.45
C LEU A 91 -8.72 -2.89 -11.75
N MET A 92 -7.62 -3.52 -11.32
CA MET A 92 -6.27 -3.07 -11.63
C MET A 92 -6.01 -3.07 -13.13
N SER A 93 -6.42 -4.13 -13.83
CA SER A 93 -6.28 -4.24 -15.30
C SER A 93 -7.07 -3.15 -16.02
N GLU A 94 -8.29 -2.85 -15.58
CA GLU A 94 -9.09 -1.76 -16.17
C GLU A 94 -8.48 -0.38 -15.89
N PHE A 95 -7.85 -0.17 -14.72
CA PHE A 95 -7.11 1.07 -14.44
C PHE A 95 -5.87 1.23 -15.32
N GLU A 96 -5.17 0.13 -15.60
CA GLU A 96 -4.01 0.11 -16.49
C GLU A 96 -4.43 0.42 -17.93
N ALA A 97 -5.51 -0.20 -18.43
CA ALA A 97 -6.06 0.10 -19.75
C ALA A 97 -6.52 1.57 -19.89
N LEU A 98 -7.09 2.16 -18.83
CA LEU A 98 -7.41 3.59 -18.81
C LEU A 98 -6.15 4.48 -18.88
N SER A 99 -5.01 3.97 -18.44
CA SER A 99 -3.76 4.72 -18.52
C SER A 99 -3.21 4.80 -19.95
N ASP A 100 -3.57 3.85 -20.80
CA ASP A 100 -3.20 3.80 -22.22
C ASP A 100 -4.20 4.55 -23.13
N ASP A 101 -5.34 4.98 -22.59
CA ASP A 101 -6.35 5.76 -23.32
C ASP A 101 -5.76 7.11 -23.79
N PRO A 102 -5.84 7.45 -25.09
CA PRO A 102 -5.38 8.72 -25.63
C PRO A 102 -5.92 9.95 -24.90
N LYS A 103 -7.18 9.92 -24.42
CA LYS A 103 -7.79 11.01 -23.63
C LYS A 103 -7.03 11.22 -22.32
N TRP A 104 -6.62 10.15 -21.67
CA TRP A 104 -5.86 10.21 -20.41
C TRP A 104 -4.41 10.60 -20.63
N GLN A 105 -3.79 10.15 -21.72
CA GLN A 105 -2.43 10.57 -22.10
C GLN A 105 -2.37 12.07 -22.44
N ALA A 106 -3.31 12.57 -23.24
CA ALA A 106 -3.41 14.00 -23.55
C ALA A 106 -3.54 14.85 -22.27
N LYS A 107 -4.36 14.41 -21.32
CA LYS A 107 -4.54 15.10 -20.03
C LYS A 107 -3.30 15.07 -19.14
N ARG A 108 -2.48 14.01 -19.22
CA ARG A 108 -1.18 13.93 -18.54
C ARG A 108 -0.18 14.90 -19.15
N GLU A 109 -0.12 14.99 -20.48
CA GLU A 109 0.74 15.93 -21.18
C GLU A 109 0.31 17.38 -20.94
N GLU A 110 -0.98 17.68 -20.97
CA GLU A 110 -1.52 19.00 -20.61
C GLU A 110 -1.06 19.42 -19.21
N ARG A 111 -1.17 18.49 -18.23
CA ARG A 111 -0.68 18.72 -16.87
C ARG A 111 0.82 19.02 -16.84
N LYS A 112 1.63 18.26 -17.58
CA LYS A 112 3.08 18.42 -17.63
C LYS A 112 3.46 19.77 -18.22
N GLN A 113 2.84 20.16 -19.32
CA GLN A 113 3.04 21.45 -19.97
C GLN A 113 2.65 22.60 -19.04
N LEU A 114 1.52 22.51 -18.34
CA LEU A 114 1.10 23.51 -17.37
C LEU A 114 2.13 23.67 -16.25
N ILE A 115 2.58 22.56 -15.63
CA ILE A 115 3.57 22.61 -14.54
C ILE A 115 4.88 23.23 -15.04
N ASN A 116 5.36 22.83 -16.22
CA ASN A 116 6.58 23.39 -16.80
C ASN A 116 6.45 24.91 -17.02
N LYS A 117 5.34 25.35 -17.61
CA LYS A 117 5.06 26.78 -17.81
C LYS A 117 5.05 27.53 -16.49
N LEU A 118 4.32 27.04 -15.48
CA LEU A 118 4.25 27.70 -14.18
C LEU A 118 5.63 27.76 -13.50
N ASN A 119 6.43 26.70 -13.59
CA ASN A 119 7.79 26.69 -13.06
C ASN A 119 8.70 27.70 -13.77
N GLU A 120 8.58 27.87 -15.08
CA GLU A 120 9.33 28.91 -15.82
C GLU A 120 8.92 30.31 -15.38
N GLN A 121 7.62 30.56 -15.16
CA GLN A 121 7.14 31.86 -14.69
C GLN A 121 7.64 32.17 -13.26
N VAL A 122 7.69 31.17 -12.38
CA VAL A 122 8.30 31.31 -11.05
C VAL A 122 9.79 31.64 -11.18
N LYS A 123 10.54 30.93 -12.03
CA LYS A 123 11.97 31.16 -12.25
C LYS A 123 12.27 32.56 -12.79
N LYS A 124 11.40 33.07 -13.67
CA LYS A 124 11.48 34.44 -14.21
C LYS A 124 11.02 35.51 -13.21
N GLY A 125 10.45 35.11 -12.08
CA GLY A 125 9.87 36.03 -11.09
C GLY A 125 8.53 36.67 -11.53
N GLU A 126 7.92 36.18 -12.61
CA GLU A 126 6.61 36.65 -13.10
C GLU A 126 5.47 36.28 -12.14
N ILE A 127 5.61 35.14 -11.45
CA ILE A 127 4.67 34.68 -10.42
C ILE A 127 5.42 34.17 -9.19
N THR A 128 4.76 34.20 -8.04
CA THR A 128 5.27 33.58 -6.81
C THR A 128 4.94 32.09 -6.76
N ASN A 129 5.63 31.36 -5.88
CA ASN A 129 5.31 29.95 -5.61
C ASN A 129 3.85 29.76 -5.13
N GLU A 130 3.32 30.69 -4.35
CA GLU A 130 1.93 30.64 -3.89
C GLU A 130 0.92 30.81 -5.03
N GLN A 131 1.24 31.68 -6.00
CA GLN A 131 0.41 31.87 -7.20
C GLN A 131 0.44 30.64 -8.11
N MET A 132 1.61 30.01 -8.25
CA MET A 132 1.76 28.73 -8.96
C MET A 132 0.90 27.63 -8.32
N GLU A 133 0.95 27.50 -6.99
CA GLU A 133 0.15 26.52 -6.26
C GLU A 133 -1.36 26.76 -6.44
N LYS A 134 -1.81 28.02 -6.40
CA LYS A 134 -3.21 28.38 -6.66
C LYS A 134 -3.64 28.00 -8.07
N GLN A 135 -2.90 28.41 -9.10
CA GLN A 135 -3.24 28.10 -10.50
C GLN A 135 -3.25 26.58 -10.76
N PHE A 136 -2.28 25.87 -10.19
CA PHE A 136 -2.24 24.41 -10.30
C PHE A 136 -3.39 23.75 -9.55
N LYS A 137 -3.80 24.27 -8.39
CA LYS A 137 -4.94 23.78 -7.63
C LYS A 137 -6.25 23.98 -8.40
N GLU A 138 -6.47 25.15 -8.98
CA GLU A 138 -7.65 25.45 -9.80
C GLU A 138 -7.74 24.51 -11.02
N TRP A 139 -6.63 24.35 -11.75
CA TRP A 139 -6.58 23.39 -12.85
C TRP A 139 -6.90 21.97 -12.35
N LYS A 140 -6.35 21.57 -11.20
CA LYS A 140 -6.57 20.25 -10.62
C LYS A 140 -8.03 20.05 -10.22
N ASP A 141 -8.70 21.05 -9.65
CA ASP A 141 -10.09 20.92 -9.21
C ASP A 141 -11.07 20.92 -10.40
N LYS A 142 -10.72 21.58 -11.50
CA LYS A 142 -11.46 21.52 -12.77
C LYS A 142 -11.24 20.20 -13.54
N ASN A 143 -10.02 19.68 -13.53
CA ASN A 143 -9.62 18.60 -14.43
C ASN A 143 -9.46 17.24 -13.74
N MET A 144 -9.06 17.19 -12.48
CA MET A 144 -9.01 15.95 -11.72
C MET A 144 -10.32 15.85 -10.93
N GLY A 145 -11.06 14.77 -11.15
CA GLY A 145 -12.33 14.51 -10.48
C GLY A 145 -12.26 14.60 -8.94
N PRO A 146 -13.40 14.44 -8.26
CA PRO A 146 -13.54 14.72 -6.84
C PRO A 146 -12.46 14.02 -6.00
N LYS A 147 -11.82 14.78 -5.12
CA LYS A 147 -10.88 14.23 -4.16
C LYS A 147 -11.66 13.74 -2.94
N GLU A 148 -11.27 12.57 -2.46
CA GLU A 148 -11.62 12.13 -1.12
C GLU A 148 -11.16 13.21 -0.12
N ASP A 149 -12.06 13.60 0.78
CA ASP A 149 -11.74 14.53 1.85
C ASP A 149 -10.51 14.05 2.63
N ARG A 150 -9.69 15.00 3.10
CA ARG A 150 -8.39 14.68 3.73
C ARG A 150 -8.60 13.90 5.02
N ASP A 151 -9.59 14.28 5.82
CA ASP A 151 -9.85 13.67 7.13
C ASP A 151 -10.50 12.30 6.95
N VAL A 152 -11.42 12.17 5.98
CA VAL A 152 -11.97 10.87 5.57
C VAL A 152 -10.85 9.92 5.12
N ARG A 153 -9.92 10.40 4.28
CA ARG A 153 -8.77 9.60 3.83
C ARG A 153 -7.86 9.23 5.00
N LYS A 154 -7.61 10.15 5.93
CA LYS A 154 -6.73 9.92 7.09
C LYS A 154 -7.34 8.88 8.02
N ALA A 155 -8.61 9.04 8.38
CA ALA A 155 -9.34 8.09 9.22
C ALA A 155 -9.33 6.68 8.62
N ARG A 156 -9.54 6.57 7.30
CA ARG A 156 -9.46 5.31 6.58
C ARG A 156 -8.06 4.68 6.66
N ILE A 157 -7.00 5.45 6.43
CA ILE A 157 -5.63 4.92 6.52
C ILE A 157 -5.32 4.45 7.93
N GLU A 158 -5.80 5.16 8.95
CA GLU A 158 -5.64 4.78 10.34
C GLU A 158 -6.40 3.48 10.67
N GLN A 159 -7.64 3.33 10.19
CA GLN A 159 -8.38 2.07 10.31
C GLN A 159 -7.65 0.91 9.64
N MET A 160 -7.14 1.12 8.42
CA MET A 160 -6.35 0.09 7.73
C MET A 160 -5.12 -0.30 8.53
N LYS A 161 -4.41 0.68 9.08
CA LYS A 161 -3.21 0.46 9.90
C LYS A 161 -3.57 -0.39 11.14
N LYS A 162 -4.63 -0.04 11.86
CA LYS A 162 -5.08 -0.79 13.04
C LYS A 162 -5.45 -2.24 12.71
N ALA A 163 -6.13 -2.47 11.59
CA ALA A 163 -6.47 -3.83 11.14
C ALA A 163 -5.21 -4.65 10.82
N HIS A 164 -4.22 -4.05 10.17
CA HIS A 164 -2.94 -4.69 9.90
C HIS A 164 -2.17 -5.00 11.19
N GLU A 165 -2.10 -4.06 12.14
CA GLU A 165 -1.42 -4.28 13.43
C GLU A 165 -2.11 -5.40 14.24
N ALA A 166 -3.45 -5.43 14.25
CA ALA A 166 -4.22 -6.49 14.90
C ALA A 166 -3.99 -7.86 14.24
N PHE A 167 -3.92 -7.90 12.91
CA PHE A 167 -3.60 -9.10 12.14
C PHE A 167 -2.18 -9.59 12.45
N ASP A 168 -1.18 -8.71 12.41
CA ASP A 168 0.21 -9.06 12.71
C ASP A 168 0.34 -9.59 14.14
N SER A 169 -0.29 -8.92 15.11
CA SER A 169 -0.34 -9.37 16.51
C SER A 169 -1.03 -10.73 16.68
N ALA A 170 -2.10 -11.00 15.91
CA ALA A 170 -2.79 -12.28 15.94
C ALA A 170 -1.88 -13.40 15.43
N ILE A 171 -1.16 -13.16 14.33
CA ILE A 171 -0.19 -14.10 13.76
C ILE A 171 0.95 -14.38 14.74
N GLU A 172 1.53 -13.33 15.34
CA GLU A 172 2.60 -13.45 16.34
C GLU A 172 2.17 -14.25 17.57
N SER A 173 0.95 -14.02 18.04
CA SER A 173 0.40 -14.75 19.20
C SER A 173 0.07 -16.22 18.91
N GLY A 174 -0.07 -16.60 17.63
CA GLY A 174 -0.53 -17.92 17.22
C GLY A 174 -1.98 -18.25 17.60
N ASP A 175 -2.74 -17.28 18.12
CA ASP A 175 -4.12 -17.47 18.57
C ASP A 175 -5.06 -17.66 17.37
N THR A 176 -5.48 -18.90 17.18
CA THR A 176 -6.32 -19.30 16.03
C THR A 176 -7.62 -18.51 15.91
N ALA A 177 -8.23 -18.12 17.04
CA ALA A 177 -9.49 -17.39 17.04
C ALA A 177 -9.25 -15.94 16.58
N LYS A 178 -8.19 -15.30 17.10
CA LYS A 178 -7.79 -13.94 16.68
C LYS A 178 -7.31 -13.89 15.23
N ILE A 179 -6.62 -14.94 14.76
CA ILE A 179 -6.22 -15.04 13.35
C ILE A 179 -7.46 -15.13 12.46
N LYS A 180 -8.45 -15.96 12.82
CA LYS A 180 -9.71 -16.04 12.08
C LYS A 180 -10.45 -14.70 12.06
N GLU A 181 -10.56 -14.03 13.20
CA GLU A 181 -11.23 -12.73 13.32
C GLU A 181 -10.53 -11.64 12.50
N SER A 182 -9.21 -11.51 12.63
CA SER A 182 -8.42 -10.53 11.88
C SER A 182 -8.41 -10.81 10.38
N LEU A 183 -8.43 -12.07 9.94
CA LEU A 183 -8.64 -12.43 8.54
C LEU A 183 -10.01 -11.94 8.03
N GLN A 184 -11.06 -12.08 8.82
CA GLN A 184 -12.38 -11.57 8.42
C GLN A 184 -12.38 -10.04 8.27
N GLN A 185 -11.74 -9.31 9.20
CA GLN A 185 -11.57 -7.85 9.10
C GLN A 185 -10.77 -7.44 7.85
N MET A 186 -9.69 -8.18 7.55
CA MET A 186 -8.86 -7.93 6.37
C MET A 186 -9.62 -8.18 5.05
N LEU A 187 -10.51 -9.19 5.02
CA LEU A 187 -11.37 -9.48 3.88
C LEU A 187 -12.35 -8.32 3.62
N GLU A 188 -13.03 -7.84 4.66
CA GLU A 188 -13.97 -6.72 4.58
C GLU A 188 -13.29 -5.43 4.13
N GLN A 189 -12.09 -5.15 4.67
CA GLN A 189 -11.28 -4.01 4.24
C GLN A 189 -10.93 -4.09 2.76
N MET A 190 -10.58 -5.28 2.26
CA MET A 190 -10.24 -5.46 0.86
C MET A 190 -11.47 -5.34 -0.06
N GLN A 191 -12.63 -5.82 0.37
CA GLN A 191 -13.90 -5.60 -0.32
C GLN A 191 -14.21 -4.10 -0.42
N ALA A 192 -14.14 -3.36 0.69
CA ALA A 192 -14.35 -1.92 0.71
C ALA A 192 -13.35 -1.16 -0.19
N ASN A 193 -12.09 -1.63 -0.24
CA ASN A 193 -11.10 -1.08 -1.16
C ASN A 193 -11.47 -1.33 -2.62
N ASN A 194 -11.96 -2.52 -2.98
CA ASN A 194 -12.41 -2.84 -4.33
C ASN A 194 -13.64 -2.03 -4.74
N SER A 195 -14.63 -1.86 -3.86
CA SER A 195 -15.80 -1.02 -4.16
C SER A 195 -15.39 0.43 -4.49
N ARG A 196 -14.51 1.02 -3.68
CA ARG A 196 -13.97 2.37 -3.96
C ARG A 196 -13.15 2.44 -5.24
N MET A 197 -12.38 1.39 -5.55
CA MET A 197 -11.64 1.30 -6.81
C MET A 197 -12.62 1.30 -8.00
N ALA A 198 -13.68 0.50 -7.93
CA ALA A 198 -14.71 0.44 -8.95
C ALA A 198 -15.42 1.80 -9.13
N GLU A 199 -15.78 2.48 -8.05
CA GLU A 199 -16.37 3.83 -8.11
C GLU A 199 -15.43 4.84 -8.79
N ARG A 200 -14.15 4.87 -8.40
CA ARG A 200 -13.15 5.75 -9.01
C ARG A 200 -12.95 5.45 -10.48
N LEU A 201 -13.01 4.18 -10.84
CA LEU A 201 -12.87 3.73 -12.23
C LEU A 201 -14.08 4.18 -13.06
N ALA A 202 -15.30 4.04 -12.52
CA ALA A 202 -16.51 4.54 -13.15
C ALA A 202 -16.50 6.07 -13.34
N MET A 203 -16.01 6.82 -12.34
CA MET A 203 -15.83 8.28 -12.47
C MET A 203 -14.83 8.68 -13.54
N LYS A 204 -13.79 7.87 -13.76
CA LYS A 204 -12.74 8.13 -14.76
C LYS A 204 -13.12 7.74 -16.19
N LYS A 205 -14.09 6.85 -16.34
CA LYS A 205 -14.64 6.44 -17.64
C LYS A 205 -15.65 7.43 -18.23
N LYS A 206 -16.23 8.30 -17.40
CA LYS A 206 -17.07 9.44 -17.83
C LYS A 206 -16.18 10.54 -18.42
#